data_AF-A0A2R6JNY8-F1
#
_entry.id   AF-A0A2R6JNY8-F1
#
_cell.length_a   1.000
_cell.length_b   1.000
_cell.length_c   1.000
_cell.angle_alpha   90.00
_cell.angle_beta   90.00
_cell.angle_gamma   90.00
#
_symmetry.space_group_name_H-M   'P 1'
#
loop_
_entity.id
_entity.type
_entity.pdbx_description
1 polymer ?
#
loop_
_entity_poly.entity_id
_entity_poly.type
_entity_poly.pdbx_seq_one_letter_code
_entity_poly.pdbx_strand_id
1 'polypeptide(L)'
;MSAPDTGQMAIEFNKNGIEIKEFRAPLLGSGDPEWVTIEEHGWDELPAENLNMSVKAIKPEMIEDEGDGGLRSLVLRLSSLERSTPGEPHDETSFWELVETEIGITYDDGKITFAAEKTGKQNLKEFVELLVDRGYIGSTDLPVESGHKRYVLNTEPEHKEGDDMVNPEQLAPDIHLETHYSDEMKKKLMNRIVDRFVN
;
A
#
# COMPACT_ATOMS: atom_id res chain seq x y z
N MET A 1 9.19 26.09 -17.75
CA MET A 1 9.35 24.80 -17.04
C MET A 1 10.82 24.65 -16.70
N SER A 2 11.17 24.32 -15.46
CA SER A 2 12.57 24.06 -15.08
C SER A 2 13.08 22.80 -15.78
N ALA A 3 14.37 22.79 -16.11
CA ALA A 3 15.05 21.59 -16.58
C ALA A 3 14.92 20.47 -15.52
N PRO A 4 14.82 19.20 -15.93
CA PRO A 4 14.84 18.10 -14.99
C PRO A 4 16.21 18.01 -14.29
N ASP A 5 16.19 17.58 -13.02
CA ASP A 5 17.39 17.40 -12.21
C ASP A 5 17.92 15.96 -12.39
N THR A 6 19.24 15.75 -12.30
CA THR A 6 19.82 14.40 -12.35
C THR A 6 19.23 13.53 -11.24
N GLY A 7 18.83 12.30 -11.56
CA GLY A 7 18.13 11.39 -10.66
C GLY A 7 16.61 11.62 -10.59
N GLN A 8 16.07 12.58 -11.34
CA GLN A 8 14.63 12.75 -11.46
C GLN A 8 14.01 11.55 -12.19
N MET A 9 12.88 11.06 -11.67
CA MET A 9 12.14 9.93 -12.22
C MET A 9 10.93 10.40 -13.05
N ALA A 10 10.57 9.61 -14.06
CA ALA A 10 9.35 9.77 -14.81
C ALA A 10 8.74 8.41 -15.18
N ILE A 11 7.42 8.37 -15.33
CA ILE A 11 6.69 7.23 -15.89
C ILE A 11 6.06 7.72 -17.19
N GLU A 12 6.34 7.02 -18.29
CA GLU A 12 5.75 7.28 -19.59
C GLU A 12 4.78 6.15 -19.96
N PHE A 13 3.53 6.52 -20.22
CA PHE A 13 2.50 5.64 -20.76
C PHE A 13 2.43 5.87 -22.26
N ASN A 14 2.68 4.84 -23.04
CA ASN A 14 2.68 4.93 -24.50
C ASN A 14 1.99 3.70 -25.13
N LYS A 15 1.83 3.70 -26.45
CA LYS A 15 1.13 2.62 -27.16
C LYS A 15 1.70 1.21 -26.94
N ASN A 16 2.98 1.09 -26.56
CA ASN A 16 3.66 -0.18 -26.37
C ASN A 16 3.56 -0.67 -24.91
N GLY A 17 3.25 0.21 -23.96
CA GLY A 17 3.24 -0.11 -22.55
C GLY A 17 3.69 1.07 -21.70
N ILE A 18 4.44 0.76 -20.65
CA ILE A 18 4.84 1.70 -19.62
C ILE A 18 6.33 1.64 -19.41
N GLU A 19 6.96 2.80 -19.47
CA GLU A 19 8.39 2.95 -19.29
C GLU A 19 8.66 3.79 -18.06
N ILE A 20 9.54 3.30 -17.19
CA ILE A 20 10.08 4.07 -16.07
C ILE A 20 11.43 4.60 -16.51
N LYS A 21 11.59 5.92 -16.39
CA LYS A 21 12.75 6.65 -16.88
C LYS A 21 13.42 7.40 -15.75
N GLU A 22 14.74 7.45 -15.80
CA GLU A 22 15.58 8.26 -14.92
C GLU A 22 16.35 9.29 -15.76
N PHE A 23 16.34 10.55 -15.34
CA PHE A 23 17.14 11.59 -15.98
C PHE A 23 18.59 11.50 -15.50
N ARG A 24 19.49 11.09 -16.39
CA ARG A 24 20.90 10.80 -16.03
C ARG A 24 21.85 11.80 -16.69
N ALA A 25 22.91 12.12 -15.96
CA ALA A 25 24.07 12.80 -16.52
C ALA A 25 24.88 11.80 -17.40
N PRO A 26 25.58 12.29 -18.44
CA PRO A 26 26.41 11.44 -19.29
C PRO A 26 27.53 10.75 -18.50
N LEU A 27 27.66 9.43 -18.69
CA LEU A 27 28.63 8.59 -17.95
C LEU A 27 30.11 8.93 -18.24
N LEU A 28 30.41 9.53 -19.39
CA LEU A 28 31.79 9.75 -19.86
C LEU A 28 32.10 11.24 -20.16
N GLY A 29 31.32 12.17 -19.62
CA GLY A 29 31.60 13.62 -19.69
C GLY A 29 31.43 14.26 -21.07
N SER A 30 31.09 13.51 -22.11
CA SER A 30 30.70 14.03 -23.43
C SER A 30 29.29 13.58 -23.77
N GLY A 31 28.31 14.45 -23.55
CA GLY A 31 26.91 14.23 -23.87
C GLY A 31 26.01 15.23 -23.15
N ASP A 32 24.80 15.42 -23.66
CA ASP A 32 23.77 16.14 -22.93
C ASP A 32 23.05 15.16 -21.98
N PRO A 33 22.58 15.61 -20.80
CA PRO A 33 21.75 14.77 -19.94
C PRO A 33 20.49 14.31 -20.66
N GLU A 34 20.13 13.04 -20.48
CA GLU A 34 19.00 12.43 -21.17
C GLU A 34 18.15 11.56 -20.25
N TRP A 35 16.91 11.31 -20.68
CA TRP A 35 16.03 10.35 -20.03
C TRP A 35 16.40 8.95 -20.49
N VAL A 36 16.79 8.10 -19.55
CA VAL A 36 17.16 6.70 -19.80
C VAL A 36 16.06 5.81 -19.26
N THR A 37 15.52 4.92 -20.10
CA THR A 37 14.59 3.88 -19.66
C THR A 37 15.32 2.89 -18.76
N ILE A 38 14.85 2.77 -17.53
CA ILE A 38 15.40 1.82 -16.55
C ILE A 38 14.54 0.56 -16.43
N GLU A 39 13.24 0.67 -16.75
CA GLU A 39 12.31 -0.45 -16.78
C GLU A 39 11.23 -0.24 -17.85
N GLU A 40 10.75 -1.35 -18.40
CA GLU A 40 9.69 -1.41 -19.41
C GLU A 40 8.74 -2.54 -19.03
N HIS A 41 7.44 -2.24 -19.03
CA HIS A 41 6.37 -3.17 -18.67
C HIS A 41 5.28 -3.14 -19.73
N GLY A 42 4.72 -4.30 -20.04
CA GLY A 42 3.49 -4.40 -20.83
C GLY A 42 2.29 -3.78 -20.09
N TRP A 43 1.23 -3.43 -20.83
CA TRP A 43 -0.02 -2.94 -20.24
C TRP A 43 -0.65 -3.94 -19.27
N ASP A 44 -0.46 -5.23 -19.52
CA ASP A 44 -0.95 -6.34 -18.69
C ASP A 44 0.00 -6.66 -17.52
N GLU A 45 1.19 -6.06 -17.49
CA GLU A 45 2.26 -6.33 -16.51
C GLU A 45 2.47 -5.16 -15.55
N LEU A 46 1.56 -4.19 -15.55
CA LEU A 46 1.59 -3.06 -14.64
C LEU A 46 1.75 -3.56 -13.19
N PRO A 47 2.82 -3.20 -12.48
CA PRO A 47 2.83 -3.33 -11.03
C PRO A 47 1.91 -2.23 -10.47
N ALA A 48 0.59 -2.42 -10.63
CA ALA A 48 -0.44 -1.54 -10.09
C ALA A 48 -0.53 -1.68 -8.57
N GLU A 49 -0.06 -2.81 -8.05
CA GLU A 49 0.03 -3.05 -6.62
C GLU A 49 1.35 -2.47 -6.09
N ASN A 50 1.26 -1.74 -4.98
CA ASN A 50 2.40 -1.31 -4.17
C ASN A 50 3.32 -0.25 -4.80
N LEU A 51 2.79 0.56 -5.71
CA LEU A 51 3.53 1.71 -6.26
C LEU A 51 3.04 3.02 -5.61
N ASN A 52 3.82 3.56 -4.69
CA ASN A 52 3.59 4.89 -4.11
C ASN A 52 4.32 5.94 -4.94
N MET A 53 3.56 6.82 -5.59
CA MET A 53 4.11 7.86 -6.46
C MET A 53 3.65 9.24 -6.05
N SER A 54 4.58 10.20 -5.99
CA SER A 54 4.27 11.62 -5.87
C SER A 54 4.52 12.30 -7.22
N VAL A 55 3.45 12.75 -7.87
CA VAL A 55 3.52 13.36 -9.21
C VAL A 55 3.75 14.86 -9.09
N LYS A 56 4.85 15.34 -9.68
CA LYS A 56 5.21 16.77 -9.76
C LYS A 56 4.58 17.46 -10.96
N ALA A 57 4.46 16.75 -12.09
CA ALA A 57 3.87 17.29 -13.30
C ALA A 57 3.37 16.17 -14.24
N ILE A 58 2.35 16.50 -15.04
CA ILE A 58 1.80 15.64 -16.08
C ILE A 58 2.03 16.33 -17.42
N LYS A 59 2.67 15.65 -18.36
CA LYS A 59 2.96 16.18 -19.69
C LYS A 59 2.41 15.22 -20.76
N PRO A 60 1.29 15.56 -21.42
CA PRO A 60 0.85 14.83 -22.60
C PRO A 60 1.76 15.18 -23.78
N GLU A 61 2.14 14.17 -24.57
CA GLU A 61 2.78 14.33 -25.87
C GLU A 61 1.76 13.97 -26.94
N MET A 62 1.50 14.90 -27.85
CA MET A 62 0.48 14.76 -28.89
C MET A 62 1.13 14.26 -30.18
N ILE A 63 0.36 13.57 -31.02
CA ILE A 63 0.75 13.25 -32.39
C ILE A 63 0.66 14.54 -33.21
N GLU A 64 1.76 14.93 -33.88
CA GLU A 64 1.83 16.16 -34.67
C GLU A 64 1.23 16.03 -36.09
N ASP A 65 0.72 14.85 -36.46
CA ASP A 65 0.18 14.61 -37.79
C ASP A 65 -1.22 15.21 -37.99
N GLU A 66 -1.38 15.89 -39.12
CA GLU A 66 -2.53 16.72 -39.47
C GLU A 66 -3.83 15.91 -39.61
N GLY A 67 -4.65 15.88 -38.57
CA GLY A 67 -6.08 15.58 -38.74
C GLY A 67 -6.82 15.06 -37.51
N ASP A 68 -6.13 14.39 -36.60
CA ASP A 68 -6.75 13.83 -35.40
C ASP A 68 -5.72 13.88 -34.28
N GLY A 69 -5.80 14.91 -33.44
CA GLY A 69 -4.83 15.22 -32.38
C GLY A 69 -4.83 14.17 -31.27
N GLY A 70 -4.36 12.97 -31.59
CA GLY A 70 -4.27 11.85 -30.68
C GLY A 70 -3.14 12.05 -29.67
N LEU A 71 -3.34 11.49 -28.48
CA LEU A 71 -2.30 11.37 -27.46
C LEU A 71 -1.28 10.32 -27.93
N ARG A 72 -0.02 10.71 -28.09
CA ARG A 72 1.10 9.80 -28.39
C ARG A 72 1.58 9.10 -27.13
N SER A 73 1.80 9.87 -26.07
CA SER A 73 2.18 9.36 -24.75
C SER A 73 1.81 10.32 -23.64
N LEU A 74 1.73 9.82 -22.41
CA LEU A 74 1.52 10.60 -21.20
C LEU A 74 2.73 10.43 -20.29
N VAL A 75 3.43 11.52 -19.97
CA VAL A 75 4.61 11.48 -19.09
C VAL A 75 4.26 12.08 -17.73
N LEU A 76 4.34 11.26 -16.69
CA LEU A 76 4.26 11.68 -15.30
C LEU A 76 5.67 11.94 -14.78
N ARG A 77 6.00 13.19 -14.46
CA ARG A 77 7.25 13.53 -13.76
C ARG A 77 7.04 13.38 -12.28
N LEU A 78 7.92 12.63 -11.63
CA LEU A 78 7.78 12.27 -10.23
C LEU A 78 8.72 13.10 -9.35
N SER A 79 8.28 13.38 -8.13
CA SER A 79 9.17 13.82 -7.04
C SER A 79 9.67 12.65 -6.21
N SER A 80 8.88 11.58 -6.10
CA SER A 80 9.29 10.30 -5.52
C SER A 80 8.57 9.15 -6.22
N LEU A 81 9.26 8.02 -6.30
CA LEU A 81 8.73 6.74 -6.73
C LEU A 81 9.21 5.69 -5.74
N GLU A 82 8.29 5.20 -4.94
CA GLU A 82 8.54 4.15 -3.96
C GLU A 82 7.82 2.89 -4.41
N ARG A 83 8.59 1.82 -4.56
CA ARG A 83 8.02 0.48 -4.66
C ARG A 83 7.89 -0.02 -3.25
N SER A 84 6.68 -0.06 -2.77
CA SER A 84 6.33 -1.07 -1.80
C SER A 84 6.43 -2.40 -2.57
N THR A 85 7.15 -3.36 -2.04
CA THR A 85 7.10 -4.73 -2.55
C THR A 85 5.85 -5.36 -1.98
N PRO A 86 4.95 -5.98 -2.77
CA PRO A 86 4.01 -6.94 -2.21
C PRO A 86 4.86 -8.06 -1.61
N GLY A 87 5.01 -8.06 -0.29
CA GLY A 87 5.81 -9.03 0.42
C GLY A 87 7.31 -8.92 0.19
N GLU A 88 7.95 -7.76 0.46
CA GLU A 88 9.23 -7.92 1.16
C GLU A 88 8.89 -8.60 2.48
N PRO A 89 9.46 -9.77 2.79
CA PRO A 89 9.42 -10.28 4.14
C PRO A 89 10.24 -9.28 4.95
N HIS A 90 9.55 -8.29 5.49
CA HIS A 90 9.88 -7.82 6.81
C HIS A 90 9.96 -9.10 7.63
N ASP A 91 11.18 -9.56 7.91
CA ASP A 91 11.44 -10.48 9.02
C ASP A 91 10.43 -10.12 10.12
N GLU A 92 9.70 -11.10 10.65
CA GLU A 92 8.70 -10.94 11.72
C GLU A 92 9.22 -9.96 12.80
N THR A 93 10.53 -9.97 13.06
CA THR A 93 11.28 -9.01 13.87
C THR A 93 11.06 -7.55 13.44
N SER A 94 11.29 -7.20 12.17
CA SER A 94 11.11 -5.83 11.66
C SER A 94 9.65 -5.37 11.61
N PHE A 95 8.69 -6.29 11.47
CA PHE A 95 7.27 -5.96 11.61
C PHE A 95 6.93 -5.62 13.06
N TRP A 96 7.33 -6.46 14.02
CA TRP A 96 7.04 -6.20 15.44
C TRP A 96 7.81 -5.01 16.00
N GLU A 97 9.01 -4.70 15.50
CA GLU A 97 9.72 -3.45 15.80
C GLU A 97 8.90 -2.21 15.37
N LEU A 98 8.27 -2.25 14.19
CA LEU A 98 7.38 -1.19 13.72
C LEU A 98 6.15 -1.06 14.63
N VAL A 99 5.49 -2.18 14.93
CA VAL A 99 4.30 -2.22 15.81
C VAL A 99 4.62 -1.69 17.21
N GLU A 100 5.76 -2.05 17.78
CA GLU A 100 6.21 -1.53 19.06
C GLU A 100 6.45 -0.02 19.00
N THR A 101 7.14 0.45 17.95
CA THR A 101 7.50 1.86 17.80
C THR A 101 6.27 2.76 17.62
N GLU A 102 5.29 2.34 16.83
CA GLU A 102 4.17 3.22 16.45
C GLU A 102 3.00 3.15 17.42
N ILE A 103 2.69 1.96 17.92
CA ILE A 103 1.48 1.75 18.73
C ILE A 103 1.75 1.11 20.10
N GLY A 104 3.00 0.81 20.43
CA GLY A 104 3.41 0.35 21.76
C GLY A 104 3.02 -1.10 22.09
N ILE A 105 2.55 -1.85 21.09
CA ILE A 105 2.24 -3.28 21.24
C ILE A 105 3.55 -4.06 21.04
N THR A 106 3.83 -4.99 21.94
CA THR A 106 5.03 -5.83 21.84
C THR A 106 4.67 -7.29 21.57
N TYR A 107 5.61 -8.02 20.98
CA TYR A 107 5.49 -9.43 20.68
C TYR A 107 6.77 -10.17 21.08
N ASP A 108 6.60 -11.19 21.91
CA ASP A 108 7.70 -12.04 22.38
C ASP A 108 7.19 -13.49 22.48
N ASP A 109 7.93 -14.43 21.89
CA ASP A 109 7.63 -15.88 21.95
C ASP A 109 6.16 -16.21 21.61
N GLY A 110 5.62 -15.64 20.53
CA GLY A 110 4.24 -15.86 20.09
C GLY A 110 3.16 -15.11 20.88
N LYS A 111 3.55 -14.23 21.81
CA LYS A 111 2.62 -13.54 22.73
C LYS A 111 2.63 -12.05 22.53
N ILE A 112 1.44 -11.53 22.21
CA ILE A 112 1.17 -10.10 22.13
C ILE A 112 0.93 -9.51 23.54
N THR A 113 1.60 -8.41 23.83
CA THR A 113 1.34 -7.56 25.00
C THR A 113 0.81 -6.21 24.55
N PHE A 114 -0.31 -5.79 25.14
CA PHE A 114 -0.94 -4.51 24.84
C PHE A 114 -0.17 -3.35 25.48
N ALA A 115 -0.23 -2.20 24.83
CA ALA A 115 0.23 -0.95 25.42
C ALA A 115 -0.62 -0.61 26.64
N ALA A 116 0.03 -0.36 27.78
CA ALA A 116 -0.61 -0.30 29.10
C ALA A 116 -1.56 0.91 29.26
N GLU A 117 -1.33 1.96 28.50
CA GLU A 117 -2.09 3.21 28.48
C GLU A 117 -3.36 3.15 27.61
N LYS A 118 -3.58 2.03 26.90
CA LYS A 118 -4.68 1.84 25.96
C LYS A 118 -5.61 0.72 26.39
N THR A 119 -6.90 0.86 26.12
CA THR A 119 -7.86 -0.24 26.29
C THR A 119 -7.59 -1.36 25.27
N GLY A 120 -8.03 -2.59 25.54
CA GLY A 120 -7.91 -3.67 24.56
C GLY A 120 -8.62 -3.36 23.23
N LYS A 121 -9.72 -2.59 23.27
CA LYS A 121 -10.41 -2.09 22.06
C LYS A 121 -9.49 -1.17 21.24
N GLN A 122 -8.85 -0.18 21.88
CA GLN A 122 -7.93 0.74 21.22
C GLN A 122 -6.72 0.01 20.65
N ASN A 123 -6.11 -0.90 21.42
CA ASN A 123 -4.99 -1.71 20.92
C ASN A 123 -5.36 -2.49 19.65
N LEU A 124 -6.53 -3.15 19.62
CA LEU A 124 -6.98 -3.86 18.41
C LEU A 124 -7.25 -2.92 17.24
N LYS A 125 -7.92 -1.79 17.50
CA LYS A 125 -8.23 -0.82 16.46
C LYS A 125 -6.96 -0.27 15.82
N GLU A 126 -6.07 0.28 16.62
CA GLU A 126 -4.83 0.92 16.13
C GLU A 126 -3.89 -0.10 15.46
N PHE A 127 -3.88 -1.35 15.94
CA PHE A 127 -3.16 -2.43 15.27
C PHE A 127 -3.69 -2.66 13.85
N VAL A 128 -5.00 -2.84 13.69
CA VAL A 128 -5.55 -3.10 12.35
C VAL A 128 -5.51 -1.86 11.46
N GLU A 129 -5.68 -0.65 12.02
CA GLU A 129 -5.45 0.61 11.31
C GLU A 129 -4.04 0.69 10.76
N LEU A 130 -3.02 0.35 11.55
CA LEU A 130 -1.63 0.30 11.07
C LEU A 130 -1.49 -0.65 9.88
N LEU A 131 -2.15 -1.81 9.90
CA LEU A 131 -2.08 -2.77 8.80
C LEU A 131 -2.77 -2.23 7.53
N VAL A 132 -3.90 -1.54 7.67
CA VAL A 132 -4.59 -0.89 6.56
C VAL A 132 -3.75 0.26 5.99
N ASP A 133 -3.23 1.15 6.85
CA ASP A 133 -2.45 2.32 6.46
C ASP A 133 -1.13 1.95 5.75
N ARG A 134 -0.54 0.81 6.13
CA ARG A 134 0.69 0.28 5.52
C ARG A 134 0.43 -0.60 4.30
N GLY A 135 -0.84 -0.83 3.95
CA GLY A 135 -1.22 -1.63 2.79
C GLY A 135 -1.08 -3.14 2.97
N TYR A 136 -0.95 -3.64 4.20
CA TYR A 136 -0.99 -5.09 4.48
C TYR A 136 -2.40 -5.67 4.31
N ILE A 137 -3.44 -4.84 4.46
CA ILE A 137 -4.84 -5.25 4.30
C ILE A 137 -5.57 -4.20 3.47
N GLY A 138 -6.17 -4.62 2.35
CA GLY A 138 -7.08 -3.83 1.54
C GLY A 138 -8.49 -4.43 1.49
N SER A 139 -9.41 -3.73 0.83
CA SER A 139 -10.81 -4.16 0.69
C SER A 139 -10.95 -5.49 -0.06
N THR A 140 -9.99 -5.83 -0.92
CA THR A 140 -9.94 -7.11 -1.66
C THR A 140 -9.61 -8.31 -0.77
N ASP A 141 -9.06 -8.08 0.42
CA ASP A 141 -8.72 -9.12 1.40
C ASP A 141 -9.89 -9.49 2.31
N LEU A 142 -10.97 -8.72 2.23
CA LEU A 142 -12.16 -8.84 3.06
C LEU A 142 -13.19 -9.77 2.41
N PRO A 143 -13.96 -10.52 3.22
CA PRO A 143 -14.01 -10.48 4.68
C PRO A 143 -12.94 -11.33 5.39
N VAL A 144 -12.66 -10.98 6.64
CA VAL A 144 -11.84 -11.77 7.57
C VAL A 144 -12.73 -12.41 8.63
N GLU A 145 -12.74 -13.73 8.70
CA GLU A 145 -13.63 -14.48 9.60
C GLU A 145 -13.07 -14.61 11.03
N SER A 146 -13.89 -14.27 12.03
CA SER A 146 -13.60 -14.52 13.44
C SER A 146 -14.25 -15.80 13.98
N GLY A 147 -15.21 -16.36 13.25
CA GLY A 147 -15.88 -17.61 13.58
C GLY A 147 -16.89 -18.03 12.51
N HIS A 148 -17.68 -19.06 12.80
CA HIS A 148 -18.56 -19.68 11.80
C HIS A 148 -19.48 -18.68 11.09
N LYS A 149 -20.09 -17.76 11.85
CA LYS A 149 -21.05 -16.75 11.36
C LYS A 149 -20.51 -15.32 11.34
N ARG A 150 -19.31 -15.08 11.89
CA ARG A 150 -18.85 -13.74 12.24
C ARG A 150 -17.63 -13.32 11.45
N TYR A 151 -17.60 -12.03 11.11
CA TYR A 151 -16.44 -11.36 10.56
C TYR A 151 -15.78 -10.49 11.63
N VAL A 152 -14.45 -10.49 11.67
CA VAL A 152 -13.69 -9.46 12.40
C VAL A 152 -13.50 -8.24 11.53
N LEU A 153 -13.24 -8.43 10.22
CA LEU A 153 -13.13 -7.36 9.25
C LEU A 153 -14.07 -7.64 8.07
N ASN A 154 -14.76 -6.61 7.60
CA ASN A 154 -15.62 -6.70 6.43
C ASN A 154 -15.76 -5.33 5.77
N THR A 155 -16.20 -5.30 4.51
CA THR A 155 -16.41 -4.04 3.78
C THR A 155 -17.62 -3.27 4.29
N GLU A 156 -18.58 -3.99 4.86
CA GLU A 156 -19.78 -3.46 5.51
C GLU A 156 -19.80 -3.87 6.98
N PRO A 157 -20.43 -3.10 7.89
CA PRO A 157 -20.51 -3.42 9.31
C PRO A 157 -21.48 -4.57 9.64
N GLU A 158 -21.49 -5.61 8.81
CA GLU A 158 -22.40 -6.75 8.84
C GLU A 158 -21.64 -8.09 8.83
N HIS A 159 -22.31 -9.17 9.24
CA HIS A 159 -21.86 -10.55 9.25
C HIS A 159 -22.43 -11.38 8.09
N LYS A 160 -22.07 -12.67 8.01
CA LYS A 160 -22.44 -13.60 6.90
C LYS A 160 -23.93 -13.66 6.58
N GLU A 161 -24.78 -13.51 7.60
CA GLU A 161 -26.23 -13.64 7.48
C GLU A 161 -26.95 -12.27 7.45
N GLY A 162 -26.19 -11.16 7.35
CA GLY A 162 -26.73 -9.80 7.40
C GLY A 162 -26.98 -9.26 8.82
N ASP A 163 -26.54 -9.98 9.85
CA ASP A 163 -26.57 -9.46 11.23
C ASP A 163 -25.52 -8.36 11.40
N ASP A 164 -25.84 -7.28 12.13
CA ASP A 164 -24.90 -6.21 12.44
C ASP A 164 -23.69 -6.72 13.26
N MET A 165 -22.51 -6.17 12.97
CA MET A 165 -21.34 -6.29 13.83
C MET A 165 -21.60 -5.67 15.21
N VAL A 166 -20.99 -6.24 16.24
CA VAL A 166 -21.12 -5.71 17.61
C VAL A 166 -20.00 -4.70 17.89
N ASN A 167 -20.35 -3.43 18.06
CA ASN A 167 -19.39 -2.32 18.20
C ASN A 167 -18.41 -2.23 17.02
N PRO A 168 -18.91 -1.98 15.79
CA PRO A 168 -18.05 -1.78 14.64
C PRO A 168 -17.26 -0.47 14.78
N GLU A 169 -16.00 -0.51 14.39
CA GLU A 169 -15.13 0.65 14.18
C GLU A 169 -14.82 0.74 12.69
N GLN A 170 -15.06 1.91 12.10
CA GLN A 170 -14.65 2.17 10.72
C GLN A 170 -13.18 2.57 10.71
N LEU A 171 -12.36 1.86 9.94
CA LEU A 171 -10.92 2.10 9.80
C LEU A 171 -10.60 2.85 8.50
N ALA A 172 -11.33 2.53 7.43
CA ALA A 172 -11.29 3.20 6.13
C ALA A 172 -12.71 3.29 5.54
N PRO A 173 -12.95 4.02 4.42
CA PRO A 173 -14.30 4.20 3.87
C PRO A 173 -15.11 2.91 3.72
N ASP A 174 -14.44 1.80 3.41
CA ASP A 174 -15.01 0.48 3.17
C ASP A 174 -14.30 -0.62 3.99
N ILE A 175 -13.78 -0.30 5.17
CA ILE A 175 -13.19 -1.30 6.08
C ILE A 175 -13.73 -1.10 7.49
N HIS A 176 -14.45 -2.11 7.97
CA HIS A 176 -15.10 -2.12 9.28
C HIS A 176 -14.53 -3.25 10.14
N LEU A 177 -14.25 -2.94 11.41
CA LEU A 177 -13.68 -3.84 12.41
C LEU A 177 -14.66 -4.07 13.56
N GLU A 178 -15.01 -5.32 13.85
CA GLU A 178 -15.69 -5.67 15.09
C GLU A 178 -14.72 -5.61 16.28
N THR A 179 -15.10 -4.90 17.36
CA THR A 179 -14.22 -4.75 18.54
C THR A 179 -14.73 -5.43 19.81
N HIS A 180 -15.92 -6.04 19.75
CA HIS A 180 -16.56 -6.66 20.92
C HIS A 180 -16.02 -8.07 21.22
N TYR A 181 -14.77 -8.13 21.66
CA TYR A 181 -14.08 -9.36 22.03
C TYR A 181 -13.42 -9.24 23.41
N SER A 182 -13.17 -10.37 24.08
CA SER A 182 -12.29 -10.38 25.26
C SER A 182 -10.85 -10.05 24.84
N ASP A 183 -10.03 -9.53 25.75
CA ASP A 183 -8.65 -9.14 25.41
C ASP A 183 -7.80 -10.32 24.93
N GLU A 184 -8.01 -11.52 25.48
CA GLU A 184 -7.37 -12.74 24.99
C GLU A 184 -7.79 -13.05 23.54
N MET A 185 -9.07 -12.89 23.21
CA MET A 185 -9.55 -13.12 21.85
C MET A 185 -9.02 -12.05 20.88
N LYS A 186 -8.91 -10.78 21.31
CA LYS A 186 -8.29 -9.72 20.50
C LYS A 186 -6.85 -10.06 20.13
N LYS A 187 -6.05 -10.54 21.08
CA LYS A 187 -4.67 -10.99 20.83
C LYS A 187 -4.61 -12.19 19.87
N LYS A 188 -5.52 -13.17 20.02
CA LYS A 188 -5.63 -14.30 19.09
C LYS A 188 -6.02 -13.85 17.67
N LEU A 189 -6.89 -12.85 17.56
CA LEU A 189 -7.27 -12.26 16.28
C LEU A 189 -6.08 -11.55 15.64
N MET A 190 -5.32 -10.76 16.38
CA MET A 190 -4.10 -10.11 15.89
C MET A 190 -3.10 -11.13 15.33
N ASN A 191 -2.78 -12.20 16.08
CA ASN A 191 -1.89 -13.26 15.57
C ASN A 191 -2.43 -13.87 14.26
N ARG A 192 -3.73 -14.19 14.19
CA ARG A 192 -4.35 -14.74 12.97
C ARG A 192 -4.31 -13.78 11.78
N ILE A 193 -4.34 -12.48 12.03
CA ILE A 193 -4.24 -11.44 11.00
C ILE A 193 -2.79 -11.39 10.49
N VAL A 194 -1.80 -11.36 11.40
CA VAL A 194 -0.37 -11.39 11.04
C VAL A 194 -0.05 -12.64 10.22
N ASP A 195 -0.47 -13.82 10.69
CA ASP A 195 -0.27 -15.11 10.01
C ASP A 195 -0.84 -15.14 8.59
N ARG A 196 -1.86 -14.31 8.31
CA ARG A 196 -2.56 -14.29 7.02
C ARG A 196 -2.01 -13.25 6.05
N PHE A 197 -1.53 -12.11 6.55
CA PHE A 197 -1.28 -10.91 5.73
C PHE A 197 0.14 -10.36 5.80
N VAL A 198 0.94 -10.78 6.79
CA VAL A 198 2.30 -10.28 6.99
C VAL A 198 3.34 -11.36 6.68
N ASN A 199 3.05 -12.61 7.06
CA ASN A 199 3.92 -13.77 6.89
C ASN A 199 3.93 -14.35 5.47
#